data_AF-A0AA88YCS6-F1
#
_entry.id   AF-A0AA88YCS6-F1
#
_cell.length_a   1.000
_cell.length_b   1.000
_cell.length_c   1.000
_cell.angle_alpha   90.00
_cell.angle_beta   90.00
_cell.angle_gamma   90.00
#
_symmetry.space_group_name_H-M   'P 1'
#
loop_
_entity.id
_entity.type
_entity.pdbx_description
1 polymer ?
#
loop_
_entity_poly.entity_id
_entity_poly.type
_entity_poly.pdbx_seq_one_letter_code
_entity_poly.pdbx_strand_id
1 'polypeptide(L)'
;MTVMYVSLLRRHNLFVEELRKLPLPWTPELLYQEAKRIVIAEVQHIVYNEFLPRVLGRKAMREYRLWSAPLYSDTYSPFVDPRTTSGFSAAAFRFGHSLVRNVHDQIGPGGSPVKRLYLKNHFDRLETHLKKFPGGNTEGFARWMKLSPNSRADGTFVDGLQNSLFPCQVPHCPTGGDVTRSFDLPALNIQRGRDHGLPSYTKWRYWCSGKRTMIFTPNSIGLSDHSPFEANILRKTYKHVEDIDLYTGAMTETRLPGALVGPTFACIIGKQFSNFKRGDRFFYERPDPVMAFTPGKIYQFYVHVP
;
A
#
# COMPACT_ATOMS: atom_id res chain seq x y z
N MET A 1 1.97 -4.84 -10.30
CA MET A 1 1.51 -3.49 -10.65
C MET A 1 0.72 -3.46 -11.96
N THR A 2 1.29 -3.82 -13.11
CA THR A 2 0.62 -3.77 -14.44
C THR A 2 -0.77 -4.41 -14.47
N VAL A 3 -0.95 -5.56 -13.81
CA VAL A 3 -2.25 -6.24 -13.71
C VAL A 3 -3.34 -5.33 -13.15
N MET A 4 -3.07 -4.56 -12.09
CA MET A 4 -4.05 -3.66 -11.49
C MET A 4 -4.42 -2.51 -12.44
N TYR A 5 -3.44 -1.92 -13.12
CA TYR A 5 -3.68 -0.87 -14.11
C TYR A 5 -4.56 -1.36 -15.26
N VAL A 6 -4.25 -2.53 -15.82
CA VAL A 6 -5.06 -3.14 -16.89
C VAL A 6 -6.47 -3.46 -16.40
N SER A 7 -6.62 -3.99 -15.18
CA SER A 7 -7.93 -4.25 -14.59
C SER A 7 -8.77 -2.98 -14.43
N LEU A 8 -8.20 -1.90 -13.89
CA LEU A 8 -8.91 -0.63 -13.70
C LEU A 8 -9.26 0.03 -15.04
N LEU A 9 -8.37 -0.04 -16.03
CA LEU A 9 -8.66 0.44 -17.39
C LEU A 9 -9.83 -0.32 -18.04
N ARG A 10 -9.82 -1.65 -17.94
CA ARG A 10 -10.92 -2.48 -18.47
C ARG A 10 -12.22 -2.23 -17.70
N ARG A 11 -12.16 -2.00 -16.39
CA ARG A 11 -13.31 -1.67 -15.54
C ARG A 11 -13.94 -0.34 -15.96
N HIS A 12 -13.13 0.68 -16.22
CA HIS A 12 -13.60 1.95 -16.77
C HIS A 12 -14.34 1.76 -18.09
N ASN A 13 -13.72 1.06 -19.05
CA ASN A 13 -14.34 0.86 -20.37
C ASN A 13 -15.64 0.05 -20.30
N LEU A 14 -15.70 -0.93 -19.39
CA LEU A 14 -16.95 -1.66 -19.14
C LEU A 14 -18.06 -0.70 -18.70
N PHE A 15 -17.79 0.21 -17.76
CA PHE A 15 -18.80 1.20 -17.34
C PHE A 15 -19.20 2.16 -18.47
N VAL A 16 -18.27 2.57 -19.32
CA VAL A 16 -18.61 3.38 -20.51
C VAL A 16 -19.60 2.66 -21.41
N GLU A 17 -19.36 1.36 -21.69
CA GLU A 17 -20.26 0.55 -22.52
C GLU A 17 -21.64 0.36 -21.87
N GLU A 18 -21.69 0.14 -20.55
CA GLU A 18 -22.98 0.01 -19.84
C GLU A 18 -23.75 1.34 -19.78
N LEU A 19 -23.07 2.45 -19.52
CA LEU A 19 -23.70 3.77 -19.48
C LEU A 19 -24.29 4.16 -20.84
N ARG A 20 -23.60 3.84 -21.94
CA ARG A 20 -24.05 4.13 -23.31
C ARG A 20 -25.39 3.48 -23.66
N LYS A 21 -25.75 2.37 -23.00
CA LYS A 21 -27.03 1.66 -23.23
C LYS A 21 -28.22 2.36 -22.57
N LEU A 22 -27.99 3.29 -21.64
CA LEU A 22 -29.05 4.02 -20.95
C LEU A 22 -29.65 5.11 -21.87
N PRO A 23 -30.97 5.35 -21.84
CA PRO A 23 -31.63 6.35 -22.67
C PRO A 23 -31.43 7.77 -22.11
N LEU A 24 -30.17 8.21 -22.04
CA LEU A 24 -29.76 9.54 -21.56
C LEU A 24 -28.91 10.24 -22.63
N PRO A 25 -28.90 11.58 -22.67
CA PRO A 25 -28.15 12.35 -23.67
C PRO A 25 -26.65 12.39 -23.35
N TRP A 26 -25.98 11.26 -23.50
CA TRP A 26 -24.55 11.11 -23.22
C TRP A 26 -23.67 11.73 -24.29
N THR A 27 -22.74 12.60 -23.89
CA THR A 27 -21.58 12.98 -24.70
C THR A 27 -20.37 12.10 -24.35
N PRO A 28 -19.35 12.02 -25.21
CA PRO A 28 -18.11 11.29 -24.89
C PRO A 28 -17.46 11.73 -23.57
N GLU A 29 -17.47 13.04 -23.29
CA GLU A 29 -16.93 13.61 -22.05
C GLU A 29 -17.74 13.17 -20.82
N LEU A 30 -19.07 13.21 -20.91
CA LEU A 30 -19.93 12.77 -19.82
C LEU A 30 -19.75 11.28 -19.52
N LEU A 31 -19.63 10.43 -20.54
CA LEU A 31 -19.35 9.01 -20.35
C LEU A 31 -18.02 8.77 -19.63
N TYR A 32 -16.96 9.48 -20.04
CA TYR A 32 -15.64 9.37 -19.42
C TYR A 32 -15.68 9.78 -17.95
N GLN A 33 -16.24 10.96 -17.63
CA GLN A 33 -16.27 11.45 -16.26
C GLN A 33 -17.12 10.57 -15.36
N GLU A 34 -18.26 10.07 -15.84
CA GLU A 34 -19.12 9.18 -15.06
C GLU A 34 -18.47 7.81 -14.80
N ALA A 35 -17.90 7.17 -15.81
CA ALA A 35 -17.18 5.91 -15.63
C ALA A 35 -15.97 6.09 -14.69
N LYS A 36 -15.19 7.16 -14.86
CA LYS A 36 -14.09 7.52 -13.96
C LYS A 36 -14.56 7.71 -12.53
N ARG A 37 -15.66 8.44 -12.31
CA ARG A 37 -16.24 8.69 -10.99
C ARG A 37 -16.61 7.39 -10.29
N ILE A 38 -17.24 6.46 -11.02
CA ILE A 38 -17.59 5.13 -10.47
C ILE A 38 -16.33 4.33 -10.11
N VAL A 39 -15.33 4.25 -10.99
CA VAL A 39 -14.08 3.50 -10.71
C VAL A 39 -13.34 4.09 -9.50
N ILE A 40 -13.29 5.42 -9.37
CA ILE A 40 -12.69 6.07 -8.20
C ILE A 40 -13.43 5.65 -6.92
N ALA A 41 -14.77 5.64 -6.93
CA ALA A 41 -15.57 5.22 -5.80
C ALA A 41 -15.34 3.74 -5.44
N GLU A 42 -15.23 2.85 -6.43
CA GLU A 42 -14.87 1.44 -6.19
C GLU A 42 -13.51 1.33 -5.49
N VAL A 43 -12.49 2.05 -5.98
CA VAL A 43 -11.15 2.03 -5.36
C VAL A 43 -11.18 2.60 -3.93
N GLN A 44 -11.88 3.71 -3.71
CA GLN A 44 -12.06 4.27 -2.36
C GLN A 44 -12.75 3.25 -1.44
N HIS A 45 -13.84 2.62 -1.89
CA HIS A 45 -14.56 1.63 -1.09
C HIS A 45 -13.68 0.43 -0.69
N ILE A 46 -12.99 -0.18 -1.66
CA ILE A 46 -12.04 -1.30 -1.44
C ILE A 46 -10.96 -0.88 -0.43
N VAL A 47 -10.37 0.30 -0.60
CA VAL A 47 -9.30 0.79 0.28
C VAL A 47 -9.79 0.92 1.72
N TYR A 48 -10.94 1.54 1.96
CA TYR A 48 -11.41 1.84 3.30
C TYR A 48 -12.15 0.69 4.00
N ASN A 49 -12.74 -0.25 3.26
CA ASN A 49 -13.50 -1.37 3.84
C ASN A 49 -12.79 -2.72 3.79
N GLU A 50 -11.84 -2.93 2.88
CA GLU A 50 -11.11 -4.21 2.79
C GLU A 50 -9.63 -4.07 3.15
N PHE A 51 -8.92 -3.14 2.50
CA PHE A 51 -7.47 -3.02 2.64
C PHE A 51 -7.07 -2.47 4.01
N LEU A 52 -7.57 -1.28 4.39
CA LEU A 52 -7.18 -0.62 5.64
C LEU A 52 -7.50 -1.43 6.90
N PRO A 53 -8.64 -2.13 7.02
CA PRO A 53 -8.90 -3.02 8.16
C PRO A 53 -7.84 -4.11 8.35
N ARG A 54 -7.28 -4.66 7.26
CA ARG A 54 -6.22 -5.66 7.33
C ARG A 54 -4.88 -5.03 7.72
N VAL A 55 -4.59 -3.84 7.20
CA VAL A 55 -3.35 -3.13 7.51
C VAL A 55 -3.31 -2.65 8.95
N LEU A 56 -4.36 -1.96 9.40
CA LEU A 56 -4.40 -1.21 10.66
C LEU A 56 -5.02 -1.97 11.83
N GLY A 57 -5.82 -3.00 11.54
CA GLY A 57 -6.64 -3.68 12.54
C GLY A 57 -7.82 -2.82 13.05
N ARG A 58 -8.76 -3.47 13.73
CA ARG A 58 -10.03 -2.85 14.14
C ARG A 58 -9.88 -1.65 15.07
N LYS A 59 -8.88 -1.66 15.96
CA LYS A 59 -8.67 -0.58 16.94
C LYS A 59 -8.35 0.75 16.25
N ALA A 60 -7.34 0.75 15.37
CA ALA A 60 -6.93 1.94 14.64
C ALA A 60 -8.00 2.39 13.64
N MET A 61 -8.67 1.45 12.94
CA MET A 61 -9.80 1.80 12.07
C MET A 61 -10.89 2.61 12.80
N ARG A 62 -11.20 2.25 14.06
CA ARG A 62 -12.16 2.99 14.91
C ARG A 62 -11.61 4.33 15.36
N GLU A 63 -10.37 4.35 15.83
CA GLU A 63 -9.69 5.55 16.32
C GLU A 63 -9.67 6.66 15.26
N TYR A 64 -9.34 6.30 14.02
CA TYR A 64 -9.23 7.24 12.90
C TYR A 64 -10.52 7.40 12.08
N ARG A 65 -11.61 6.73 12.48
CA ARG A 65 -12.94 6.75 11.84
C ARG A 65 -12.88 6.47 10.33
N LEU A 66 -12.19 5.38 9.98
CA LEU A 66 -11.84 5.10 8.58
C LEU A 66 -12.90 4.31 7.83
N TRP A 67 -13.78 3.58 8.52
CA TRP A 67 -14.83 2.86 7.79
C TRP A 67 -15.70 3.81 6.99
N SER A 68 -16.04 3.30 5.83
CA SER A 68 -17.01 3.87 4.93
C SER A 68 -18.42 3.63 5.47
N ALA A 69 -19.35 4.55 5.22
CA ALA A 69 -20.76 4.47 5.60
C ALA A 69 -21.64 3.84 4.49
N PRO A 70 -22.64 3.01 4.85
CA PRO A 70 -23.53 2.35 3.88
C PRO A 70 -24.45 3.30 3.10
N LEU A 71 -24.54 4.55 3.55
CA LEU A 71 -25.33 5.64 2.97
C LEU A 71 -24.47 6.91 2.97
N TYR A 72 -25.10 8.07 2.91
CA TYR A 72 -24.37 9.35 3.01
C TYR A 72 -23.63 9.50 4.34
N SER A 73 -22.42 10.04 4.23
CA SER A 73 -21.63 10.50 5.35
C SER A 73 -20.85 11.75 4.94
N ASP A 74 -21.09 12.86 5.63
CA ASP A 74 -20.31 14.08 5.43
C ASP A 74 -19.31 14.24 6.56
N THR A 75 -18.10 13.72 6.33
CA THR A 75 -16.94 13.93 7.23
C THR A 75 -15.98 14.99 6.69
N TYR A 76 -16.34 15.62 5.56
CA TYR A 76 -15.50 16.59 4.88
C TYR A 76 -15.31 17.83 5.73
N SER A 77 -14.09 18.36 5.71
CA SER A 77 -13.76 19.65 6.27
C SER A 77 -12.73 20.35 5.39
N PRO A 78 -12.99 21.58 4.94
CA PRO A 78 -12.03 22.34 4.15
C PRO A 78 -10.77 22.74 4.95
N PHE A 79 -10.79 22.57 6.28
CA PHE A 79 -9.67 22.84 7.17
C PHE A 79 -8.75 21.64 7.39
N VAL A 80 -9.08 20.47 6.84
CA VAL A 80 -8.20 19.30 6.86
C VAL A 80 -7.25 19.38 5.68
N ASP A 81 -5.95 19.24 5.93
CA ASP A 81 -4.92 19.17 4.88
C ASP A 81 -4.83 17.75 4.31
N PRO A 82 -5.26 17.51 3.05
CA PRO A 82 -5.24 16.19 2.44
C PRO A 82 -3.88 15.84 1.82
N ARG A 83 -2.86 16.72 1.91
CA ARG A 83 -1.55 16.45 1.30
C ARG A 83 -0.88 15.24 1.94
N THR A 84 -0.13 14.51 1.13
CA THR A 84 0.68 13.37 1.60
C THR A 84 1.87 13.87 2.41
N THR A 85 1.98 13.40 3.66
CA THR A 85 3.11 13.73 4.53
C THR A 85 4.37 12.95 4.15
N SER A 86 5.55 13.53 4.39
CA SER A 86 6.84 12.86 4.11
C SER A 86 6.99 11.57 4.92
N GLY A 87 6.57 11.56 6.19
CA GLY A 87 6.60 10.36 7.03
C GLY A 87 5.75 9.21 6.48
N PHE A 88 4.61 9.53 5.84
CA PHE A 88 3.79 8.53 5.17
C PHE A 88 4.46 7.96 3.91
N SER A 89 4.92 8.81 2.99
CA SER A 89 5.41 8.38 1.67
C SER A 89 6.85 7.84 1.69
N ALA A 90 7.72 8.40 2.52
CA ALA A 90 9.12 8.02 2.58
C ALA A 90 9.39 6.87 3.55
N ALA A 91 8.47 6.57 4.48
CA ALA A 91 8.64 5.49 5.44
C ALA A 91 7.38 4.62 5.61
N ALA A 92 6.30 5.14 6.20
CA ALA A 92 5.24 4.29 6.75
C ALA A 92 4.53 3.43 5.70
N PHE A 93 4.16 4.00 4.55
CA PHE A 93 3.46 3.26 3.49
C PHE A 93 4.37 2.34 2.68
N ARG A 94 5.67 2.27 3.01
CA ARG A 94 6.63 1.32 2.46
C ARG A 94 6.67 -0.01 3.21
N PHE A 95 5.86 -0.18 4.27
CA PHE A 95 5.72 -1.46 4.98
C PHE A 95 5.37 -2.62 4.03
N GLY A 96 4.64 -2.33 2.95
CA GLY A 96 4.26 -3.32 1.93
C GLY A 96 5.44 -4.02 1.25
N HIS A 97 6.66 -3.48 1.33
CA HIS A 97 7.85 -4.13 0.77
C HIS A 97 8.16 -5.48 1.44
N SER A 98 7.83 -5.68 2.71
CA SER A 98 8.03 -6.99 3.38
C SER A 98 7.02 -8.04 2.89
N LEU A 99 5.88 -7.60 2.36
CA LEU A 99 4.79 -8.48 1.90
C LEU A 99 5.06 -9.10 0.52
N VAL A 100 6.07 -8.61 -0.19
CA VAL A 100 6.38 -9.03 -1.56
C VAL A 100 7.00 -10.43 -1.57
N ARG A 101 6.60 -11.25 -2.53
CA ARG A 101 7.13 -12.61 -2.73
C ARG A 101 8.31 -12.60 -3.69
N ASN A 102 9.23 -13.54 -3.49
CA ASN A 102 10.36 -13.71 -4.42
C ASN A 102 9.96 -14.39 -5.74
N VAL A 103 8.77 -15.00 -5.77
CA VAL A 103 8.26 -15.79 -6.88
C VAL A 103 6.83 -15.38 -7.19
N HIS A 104 6.60 -15.03 -8.45
CA HIS A 104 5.33 -14.61 -9.02
C HIS A 104 4.94 -15.59 -10.12
N ASP A 105 4.13 -16.59 -9.80
CA ASP A 105 3.73 -17.60 -10.79
C ASP A 105 2.65 -17.04 -11.73
N GLN A 106 2.49 -17.65 -12.91
CA GLN A 106 1.29 -17.53 -13.72
C GLN A 106 0.45 -18.78 -13.56
N ILE A 107 -0.82 -18.60 -13.20
CA ILE A 107 -1.77 -19.70 -13.00
C ILE A 107 -2.69 -19.80 -14.21
N GLY A 108 -2.82 -21.00 -14.76
CA GLY A 108 -3.71 -21.29 -15.89
C GLY A 108 -5.19 -21.31 -15.48
N PRO A 109 -6.13 -21.37 -16.42
CA PRO A 109 -7.57 -21.44 -16.11
C PRO A 109 -7.96 -22.63 -15.22
N GLY A 110 -7.28 -23.77 -15.35
CA GLY A 110 -7.50 -24.96 -14.53
C GLY A 110 -6.89 -24.91 -13.12
N GLY A 111 -6.32 -23.78 -12.69
CA GLY A 111 -5.73 -23.61 -11.36
C GLY A 111 -4.28 -24.10 -11.21
N SER A 112 -3.74 -24.80 -12.21
CA SER A 112 -2.35 -25.25 -12.20
C SER A 112 -1.36 -24.14 -12.58
N PRO A 113 -0.17 -24.09 -11.95
CA PRO A 113 0.91 -23.22 -12.39
C PRO A 113 1.34 -23.53 -13.83
N VAL A 114 1.39 -22.51 -14.68
CA VAL A 114 1.83 -22.61 -16.07
C VAL A 114 3.26 -22.10 -16.25
N LYS A 115 3.66 -21.10 -15.46
CA LYS A 115 5.02 -20.55 -15.50
C LYS A 115 5.43 -20.01 -14.14
N ARG A 116 6.63 -20.37 -13.69
CA ARG A 116 7.27 -19.78 -12.53
C ARG A 116 8.13 -18.59 -12.94
N LEU A 117 7.97 -17.44 -12.28
CA LEU A 117 8.80 -16.26 -12.52
C LEU A 117 9.39 -15.78 -11.20
N TYR A 118 10.72 -15.62 -11.18
CA TYR A 118 11.40 -14.98 -10.07
C TYR A 118 11.29 -13.46 -10.19
N LEU A 119 11.04 -12.79 -9.07
CA LEU A 119 10.83 -11.34 -9.00
C LEU A 119 11.96 -10.57 -9.69
N LYS A 120 13.22 -10.92 -9.39
CA LYS A 120 14.41 -10.26 -9.96
C LYS A 120 14.45 -10.26 -11.49
N ASN A 121 13.77 -11.20 -12.15
CA ASN A 121 13.83 -11.35 -13.60
C ASN A 121 12.79 -10.51 -14.35
N HIS A 122 11.83 -9.88 -13.66
CA HIS A 122 10.69 -9.24 -14.32
C HIS A 122 10.35 -7.82 -13.85
N PHE A 123 11.27 -7.16 -13.16
CA PHE A 123 11.23 -5.70 -13.00
C PHE A 123 11.28 -5.04 -14.39
N ASP A 124 10.35 -4.12 -14.64
CA ASP A 124 10.22 -3.37 -15.91
C ASP A 124 10.17 -4.23 -17.19
N ARG A 125 9.67 -5.47 -17.08
CA ARG A 125 9.52 -6.38 -18.22
C ARG A 125 8.07 -6.41 -18.74
N LEU A 126 7.67 -5.40 -19.50
CA LEU A 126 6.30 -5.30 -20.01
C LEU A 126 5.85 -6.55 -20.77
N GLU A 127 6.72 -7.12 -21.60
CA GLU A 127 6.42 -8.34 -22.38
C GLU A 127 6.06 -9.53 -21.49
N THR A 128 6.70 -9.65 -20.31
CA THR A 128 6.40 -10.74 -19.36
C THR A 128 4.97 -10.66 -18.84
N HIS A 129 4.42 -9.44 -18.74
CA HIS A 129 3.11 -9.17 -18.12
C HIS A 129 1.96 -9.01 -19.14
N LEU A 130 2.27 -8.59 -20.37
CA LEU A 130 1.27 -8.30 -21.42
C LEU A 130 1.23 -9.31 -22.57
N LYS A 131 2.33 -10.01 -22.89
CA LYS A 131 2.35 -10.91 -24.04
C LYS A 131 1.44 -12.11 -23.78
N LYS A 132 0.43 -12.30 -24.64
CA LYS A 132 -0.46 -13.47 -24.59
C LYS A 132 0.29 -14.69 -25.12
N PHE A 133 0.25 -15.78 -24.38
CA PHE A 133 0.65 -17.12 -24.84
C PHE A 133 -0.37 -18.16 -24.34
N PRO A 134 -0.44 -19.36 -24.93
CA PRO A 134 -1.36 -20.40 -24.47
C PRO A 134 -1.10 -20.70 -22.99
N GLY A 135 -2.07 -20.40 -22.12
CA GLY A 135 -1.99 -20.64 -20.67
C GLY A 135 -1.42 -19.50 -19.81
N GLY A 136 -0.99 -18.36 -20.39
CA GLY A 136 -0.48 -17.24 -19.57
C GLY A 136 -0.56 -15.86 -20.22
N ASN A 137 -0.91 -14.88 -19.38
CA ASN A 137 -1.24 -13.49 -19.68
C ASN A 137 -1.45 -12.71 -18.37
N THR A 138 -1.92 -11.46 -18.45
CA THR A 138 -2.33 -10.63 -17.30
C THR A 138 -3.30 -11.35 -16.37
N GLU A 139 -4.21 -12.16 -16.91
CA GLU A 139 -5.20 -12.94 -16.18
C GLU A 139 -4.56 -14.09 -15.38
N GLY A 140 -3.46 -14.67 -15.88
CA GLY A 140 -2.68 -15.67 -15.15
C GLY A 140 -2.02 -15.11 -13.89
N PHE A 141 -1.49 -13.88 -13.97
CA PHE A 141 -1.03 -13.16 -12.78
C PHE A 141 -2.16 -12.75 -11.86
N ALA A 142 -3.31 -12.32 -12.39
CA ALA A 142 -4.48 -11.98 -11.56
C ALA A 142 -4.95 -13.20 -10.74
N ARG A 143 -4.99 -14.40 -11.35
CA ARG A 143 -5.26 -15.65 -10.63
C ARG A 143 -4.22 -15.94 -9.56
N TRP A 144 -2.93 -15.76 -9.86
CA TRP A 144 -1.87 -15.90 -8.86
C TRP A 144 -2.02 -14.93 -7.69
N MET A 145 -2.28 -13.65 -7.95
CA MET A 145 -2.50 -12.63 -6.92
C MET A 145 -3.67 -12.97 -6.01
N LYS A 146 -4.74 -13.58 -6.54
CA LYS A 146 -5.90 -14.04 -5.78
C LYS A 146 -5.57 -15.27 -4.91
N LEU A 147 -4.80 -16.21 -5.42
CA LEU A 147 -4.61 -17.53 -4.81
C LEU A 147 -3.38 -17.61 -3.90
N SER A 148 -2.40 -16.74 -4.07
CA SER A 148 -1.13 -16.81 -3.34
C SER A 148 -1.12 -15.86 -2.15
N PRO A 149 -0.87 -16.35 -0.91
CA PRO A 149 -0.72 -15.47 0.25
C PRO A 149 0.51 -14.58 0.11
N ASN A 150 0.52 -13.43 0.75
CA ASN A 150 1.70 -12.56 0.81
C ASN A 150 2.86 -13.17 1.64
N SER A 151 4.05 -12.58 1.50
CA SER A 151 5.15 -12.80 2.46
C SER A 151 4.79 -12.23 3.83
N ARG A 152 5.60 -12.54 4.85
CA ARG A 152 5.35 -12.09 6.22
C ARG A 152 5.44 -10.56 6.34
N ALA A 153 4.59 -10.00 7.18
CA ALA A 153 4.64 -8.61 7.58
C ALA A 153 5.63 -8.45 8.75
N ASP A 154 6.93 -8.42 8.47
CA ASP A 154 7.99 -8.28 9.46
C ASP A 154 9.22 -7.56 8.89
N GLY A 155 10.30 -7.46 9.67
CA GLY A 155 11.55 -6.81 9.27
C GLY A 155 12.40 -7.57 8.24
N THR A 156 11.88 -8.64 7.62
CA THR A 156 12.60 -9.44 6.63
C THR A 156 12.12 -9.18 5.21
N PHE A 157 13.03 -9.34 4.23
CA PHE A 157 12.76 -9.04 2.84
C PHE A 157 13.28 -10.16 1.95
N VAL A 158 12.58 -10.39 0.84
CA VAL A 158 12.98 -11.39 -0.14
C VAL A 158 14.22 -10.94 -0.91
N ASP A 159 15.04 -11.90 -1.33
CA ASP A 159 16.29 -11.68 -2.07
C ASP A 159 16.10 -10.77 -3.32
N GLY A 160 14.98 -10.94 -4.03
CA GLY A 160 14.63 -10.12 -5.18
C GLY A 160 14.45 -8.63 -4.89
N LEU A 161 14.23 -8.24 -3.64
CA LEU A 161 14.17 -6.84 -3.20
C LEU A 161 15.41 -6.39 -2.44
N GLN A 162 16.01 -7.26 -1.63
CA GLN A 162 17.14 -6.88 -0.79
C GLN A 162 18.48 -6.95 -1.52
N ASN A 163 18.68 -7.91 -2.42
CA ASN A 163 19.98 -8.10 -3.07
C ASN A 163 19.91 -7.93 -4.60
N SER A 164 18.72 -8.11 -5.18
CA SER A 164 18.54 -8.18 -6.63
C SER A 164 17.46 -7.22 -7.14
N LEU A 165 17.27 -6.05 -6.51
CA LEU A 165 16.33 -5.05 -7.02
C LEU A 165 16.87 -4.43 -8.32
N PHE A 166 16.04 -4.38 -9.36
CA PHE A 166 16.42 -3.88 -10.70
C PHE A 166 17.82 -4.34 -11.13
N PRO A 167 18.05 -5.67 -11.20
CA PRO A 167 19.36 -6.16 -11.56
C PRO A 167 19.64 -5.77 -13.00
N CYS A 168 20.87 -5.35 -13.22
CA CYS A 168 21.37 -5.09 -14.55
C CYS A 168 21.23 -6.34 -15.44
N GLN A 169 21.03 -6.13 -16.75
CA GLN A 169 20.80 -7.19 -17.72
C GLN A 169 21.99 -7.38 -18.66
N VAL A 170 22.54 -8.59 -18.68
CA VAL A 170 23.56 -9.04 -19.63
C VAL A 170 22.99 -8.99 -21.06
N PRO A 171 23.77 -8.56 -22.09
CA PRO A 171 25.19 -8.20 -22.05
C PRO A 171 25.48 -6.74 -21.67
N HIS A 172 24.47 -5.89 -21.49
CA HIS A 172 24.63 -4.45 -21.30
C HIS A 172 25.02 -4.05 -19.87
N CYS A 173 25.61 -4.97 -19.11
CA CYS A 173 26.05 -4.66 -17.77
C CYS A 173 27.40 -3.98 -17.75
N PRO A 174 27.53 -2.85 -17.04
CA PRO A 174 28.82 -2.20 -16.91
C PRO A 174 29.84 -3.19 -16.33
N THR A 175 30.96 -3.31 -17.01
CA THR A 175 32.10 -4.10 -16.58
C THR A 175 33.03 -3.21 -15.75
N GLY A 176 33.22 -3.55 -14.48
CA GLY A 176 33.99 -2.75 -13.52
C GLY A 176 33.64 -3.09 -12.07
N GLY A 177 34.56 -2.88 -11.13
CA GLY A 177 34.35 -3.16 -9.70
C GLY A 177 33.40 -2.19 -9.01
N ASP A 178 33.31 -0.95 -9.52
CA ASP A 178 32.61 0.16 -8.85
C ASP A 178 31.18 0.42 -9.37
N VAL A 179 30.59 -0.53 -10.11
CA VAL A 179 29.27 -0.33 -10.71
C VAL A 179 28.19 -1.11 -9.96
N THR A 180 27.15 -0.41 -9.52
CA THR A 180 25.96 -1.00 -8.91
C THR A 180 25.24 -1.93 -9.89
N ARG A 181 25.35 -3.25 -9.67
CA ARG A 181 24.71 -4.27 -10.51
C ARG A 181 23.25 -4.55 -10.14
N SER A 182 22.87 -4.20 -8.92
CA SER A 182 21.52 -4.29 -8.37
C SER A 182 21.44 -3.41 -7.13
N PHE A 183 20.22 -3.12 -6.69
CA PHE A 183 19.96 -2.31 -5.50
C PHE A 183 19.43 -3.15 -4.34
N ASP A 184 19.51 -2.57 -3.14
CA ASP A 184 18.87 -3.05 -1.92
C ASP A 184 17.71 -2.11 -1.56
N LEU A 185 16.47 -2.58 -1.73
CA LEU A 185 15.28 -1.76 -1.49
C LEU A 185 15.12 -1.35 -0.02
N PRO A 186 15.25 -2.24 0.99
CA PRO A 186 15.32 -1.83 2.40
C PRO A 186 16.35 -0.75 2.69
N ALA A 187 17.58 -0.89 2.22
CA ALA A 187 18.64 0.11 2.40
C ALA A 187 18.28 1.43 1.73
N LEU A 188 17.72 1.40 0.52
CA LEU A 188 17.19 2.59 -0.16
C LEU A 188 16.07 3.27 0.63
N ASN A 189 15.21 2.53 1.33
CA ASN A 189 14.16 3.13 2.18
C ASN A 189 14.76 3.87 3.38
N ILE A 190 15.76 3.27 4.02
CA ILE A 190 16.50 3.91 5.12
C ILE A 190 17.18 5.19 4.62
N GLN A 191 17.95 5.09 3.53
CA GLN A 191 18.65 6.23 2.96
C GLN A 191 17.69 7.32 2.46
N ARG A 192 16.53 6.95 1.90
CA ARG A 192 15.48 7.89 1.48
C ARG A 192 14.86 8.62 2.67
N GLY A 193 14.69 7.94 3.81
CA GLY A 193 14.24 8.59 5.04
C GLY A 193 15.18 9.71 5.49
N ARG A 194 16.50 9.46 5.40
CA ARG A 194 17.54 10.44 5.72
C ARG A 194 17.58 11.60 4.73
N ASP A 195 17.51 11.30 3.43
CA ASP A 195 17.39 12.28 2.33
C ASP A 195 16.20 13.23 2.53
N HIS A 196 15.06 12.68 2.95
CA HIS A 196 13.86 13.45 3.26
C HIS A 196 13.93 14.22 4.60
N GLY A 197 15.02 14.12 5.35
CA GLY A 197 15.16 14.74 6.67
C GLY A 197 14.14 14.25 7.68
N LEU A 198 13.71 12.97 7.60
CA LEU A 198 12.73 12.44 8.52
C LEU A 198 13.28 12.45 9.95
N PRO A 199 12.51 12.91 10.94
CA PRO A 199 12.86 12.74 12.35
C PRO A 199 13.06 11.26 12.69
N SER A 200 13.84 11.01 13.74
CA SER A 200 14.08 9.66 14.24
C SER A 200 12.80 8.93 14.65
N TYR A 201 12.89 7.60 14.69
CA TYR A 201 11.83 6.73 15.18
C TYR A 201 11.30 7.17 16.55
N THR A 202 12.18 7.53 17.50
CA THR A 202 11.79 7.93 18.86
C THR A 202 10.93 9.20 18.87
N LYS A 203 11.21 10.16 17.98
CA LYS A 203 10.40 11.38 17.82
C LYS A 203 9.01 11.06 17.25
N TRP A 204 8.92 10.20 16.25
CA TRP A 204 7.63 9.75 15.70
C TRP A 204 6.81 8.94 16.70
N ARG A 205 7.46 8.04 17.42
CA ARG A 205 6.82 7.26 18.49
C ARG A 205 6.26 8.16 19.58
N TYR A 206 7.03 9.17 20.01
CA TYR A 206 6.56 10.17 20.98
C TYR A 206 5.38 10.97 20.43
N TRP A 207 5.44 11.42 19.17
CA TRP A 207 4.33 12.15 18.54
C TRP A 207 3.04 11.31 18.45
N CYS A 208 3.16 10.01 18.19
CA CYS A 208 2.02 9.10 18.08
C CYS A 208 1.42 8.67 19.43
N SER A 209 2.24 8.52 20.48
CA SER A 209 1.81 7.84 21.72
C SER A 209 2.10 8.59 23.01
N GLY A 210 2.86 9.68 22.95
CA GLY A 210 3.42 10.37 24.12
C GLY A 210 4.52 9.60 24.86
N LYS A 211 4.84 8.36 24.45
CA LYS A 211 5.85 7.54 25.11
C LYS A 211 7.25 7.97 24.69
N ARG A 212 8.09 8.34 25.65
CA ARG A 212 9.52 8.59 25.42
C ARG A 212 10.28 7.27 25.30
N THR A 213 11.37 7.29 24.54
CA THR A 213 12.29 6.16 24.39
C THR A 213 13.69 6.67 24.69
N MET A 214 14.23 6.28 25.85
CA MET A 214 15.53 6.75 26.34
C MET A 214 16.61 5.67 26.24
N ILE A 215 16.21 4.41 26.17
CA ILE A 215 17.11 3.26 26.14
C ILE A 215 16.61 2.21 25.15
N PHE A 216 17.50 1.32 24.71
CA PHE A 216 17.15 0.21 23.82
C PHE A 216 16.34 -0.90 24.52
N THR A 217 16.40 -1.02 25.84
CA THR A 217 15.71 -2.09 26.58
C THR A 217 14.20 -2.07 26.32
N PRO A 218 13.54 -3.22 26.04
CA PRO A 218 12.11 -3.28 25.74
C PRO A 218 11.26 -3.20 27.01
N ASN A 219 11.26 -2.03 27.66
CA ASN A 219 10.50 -1.76 28.88
C ASN A 219 9.77 -0.40 28.78
N SER A 220 9.12 0.02 29.86
CA SER A 220 8.28 1.23 29.90
C SER A 220 8.99 2.53 29.50
N ILE A 221 10.31 2.61 29.62
CA ILE A 221 11.11 3.81 29.29
C ILE A 221 11.94 3.65 27.99
N GLY A 222 11.85 2.49 27.33
CA GLY A 222 12.63 2.16 26.14
C GLY A 222 11.77 1.70 24.97
N LEU A 223 12.19 0.63 24.31
CA LEU A 223 11.54 0.05 23.13
C LEU A 223 10.38 -0.87 23.51
N SER A 224 9.40 -0.35 24.27
CA SER A 224 8.29 -1.16 24.81
C SER A 224 7.41 -1.82 23.75
N ASP A 225 7.49 -1.36 22.51
CA ASP A 225 6.69 -1.87 21.39
C ASP A 225 7.48 -2.92 20.58
N HIS A 226 8.71 -3.26 20.98
CA HIS A 226 9.58 -4.26 20.35
C HIS A 226 9.73 -5.52 21.21
N SER A 227 10.02 -6.65 20.55
CA SER A 227 10.45 -7.85 21.26
C SER A 227 11.89 -7.67 21.80
N PRO A 228 12.31 -8.43 22.83
CA PRO A 228 13.71 -8.42 23.28
C PRO A 228 14.74 -8.74 22.20
N PHE A 229 14.36 -9.57 21.22
CA PHE A 229 15.21 -9.88 20.08
C PHE A 229 15.43 -8.64 19.20
N GLU A 230 14.36 -8.01 18.73
CA GLU A 230 14.42 -6.83 17.85
C GLU A 230 15.11 -5.64 18.53
N ALA A 231 14.80 -5.40 19.82
CA ALA A 231 15.44 -4.37 20.62
C ALA A 231 16.97 -4.57 20.71
N ASN A 232 17.43 -5.81 20.84
CA ASN A 232 18.86 -6.12 20.87
C ASN A 232 19.53 -5.98 19.50
N ILE A 233 18.82 -6.28 18.40
CA ILE A 233 19.33 -6.01 17.05
C ILE A 233 19.52 -4.49 16.86
N LEU A 234 18.50 -3.68 17.18
CA LEU A 234 18.59 -2.22 17.10
C LEU A 234 19.74 -1.66 17.94
N ARG A 235 19.94 -2.17 19.17
CA ARG A 235 21.07 -1.80 20.03
C ARG A 235 22.44 -2.10 19.43
N LYS A 236 22.57 -3.17 18.65
CA LYS A 236 23.82 -3.54 17.97
C LYS A 236 24.06 -2.71 16.71
N THR A 237 23.00 -2.21 16.09
CA THR A 237 23.07 -1.46 14.83
C THR A 237 23.27 0.05 15.05
N TYR A 238 22.61 0.64 16.03
CA TYR A 238 22.61 2.09 16.28
C TYR A 238 23.41 2.44 17.54
N LYS A 239 24.16 3.55 17.49
CA LYS A 239 24.97 4.02 18.62
C LYS A 239 24.10 4.56 19.75
N HIS A 240 23.10 5.37 19.42
CA HIS A 240 22.11 5.89 20.35
C HIS A 240 20.68 5.54 19.90
N VAL A 241 19.76 5.41 20.86
CA VAL A 241 18.36 5.05 20.54
C VAL A 241 17.66 6.11 19.69
N GLU A 242 18.11 7.36 19.80
CA GLU A 242 17.61 8.47 18.98
C GLU A 242 18.14 8.47 17.55
N ASP A 243 19.12 7.63 17.21
CA ASP A 243 19.66 7.50 15.85
C ASP A 243 18.81 6.56 14.98
N ILE A 244 17.85 5.83 15.57
CA ILE A 244 17.03 4.84 14.85
C ILE A 244 16.22 5.54 13.76
N ASP A 245 16.46 5.15 12.50
CA ASP A 245 15.67 5.62 11.36
C ASP A 245 14.20 5.21 11.50
N LEU A 246 13.25 6.10 11.16
CA LEU A 246 11.81 5.83 11.28
C LEU A 246 11.42 4.48 10.64
N TYR A 247 11.88 4.24 9.41
CA TYR A 247 11.54 3.02 8.68
C TYR A 247 11.99 1.76 9.44
N THR A 248 13.24 1.71 9.89
CA THR A 248 13.79 0.56 10.62
C THR A 248 13.13 0.35 11.97
N GLY A 249 12.95 1.43 12.74
CA GLY A 249 12.37 1.35 14.08
C GLY A 249 10.91 0.88 14.05
N ALA A 250 10.09 1.47 13.18
CA ALA A 250 8.67 1.13 13.13
C ALA A 250 8.38 -0.18 12.37
N MET A 251 9.24 -0.63 11.46
CA MET A 251 9.10 -1.94 10.81
C MET A 251 9.31 -3.11 11.78
N THR A 252 10.15 -2.93 12.80
CA THR A 252 10.51 -3.96 13.78
C THR A 252 9.61 -3.96 15.02
N GLU A 253 8.60 -3.08 15.07
CA GLU A 253 7.60 -3.09 16.12
C GLU A 253 6.76 -4.38 16.11
N THR A 254 6.31 -4.77 17.29
CA THR A 254 5.30 -5.80 17.47
C THR A 254 4.00 -5.33 16.83
N ARG A 255 3.48 -6.13 15.90
CA ARG A 255 2.23 -5.85 15.19
C ARG A 255 1.05 -5.72 16.14
N LEU A 256 0.13 -4.81 15.82
CA LEU A 256 -1.14 -4.73 16.53
C LEU A 256 -2.00 -5.98 16.26
N PRO A 257 -2.88 -6.39 17.19
CA PRO A 257 -3.77 -7.52 16.97
C PRO A 257 -4.62 -7.38 15.71
N GLY A 258 -4.50 -8.34 14.79
CA GLY A 258 -5.21 -8.36 13.52
C GLY A 258 -4.75 -7.32 12.49
N ALA A 259 -3.58 -6.72 12.70
CA ALA A 259 -2.98 -5.73 11.82
C ALA A 259 -1.69 -6.26 11.16
N LEU A 260 -1.24 -5.60 10.09
CA LEU A 260 0.05 -5.87 9.44
C LEU A 260 1.18 -4.99 9.97
N VAL A 261 0.87 -3.95 10.75
CA VAL A 261 1.86 -2.98 11.24
C VAL A 261 1.81 -2.79 12.76
N GLY A 262 2.90 -2.29 13.32
CA GLY A 262 3.01 -1.85 14.70
C GLY A 262 2.32 -0.49 14.97
N PRO A 263 2.29 -0.04 16.24
CA PRO A 263 1.59 1.18 16.66
C PRO A 263 2.06 2.46 15.94
N THR A 264 3.34 2.64 15.66
CA THR A 264 3.85 3.88 15.05
C THR A 264 3.41 3.99 13.60
N PHE A 265 3.57 2.93 12.81
CA PHE A 265 3.04 2.91 11.44
C PHE A 265 1.51 2.95 11.39
N ALA A 266 0.81 2.28 12.32
CA ALA A 266 -0.64 2.36 12.40
C ALA A 266 -1.13 3.81 12.62
N CYS A 267 -0.46 4.55 13.49
CA CYS A 267 -0.72 5.97 13.73
C CYS A 267 -0.50 6.83 12.48
N ILE A 268 0.66 6.71 11.83
CA ILE A 268 1.01 7.53 10.65
C ILE A 268 0.07 7.22 9.47
N ILE A 269 -0.15 5.93 9.18
CA ILE A 269 -1.02 5.48 8.09
C ILE A 269 -2.49 5.86 8.40
N GLY A 270 -2.97 5.58 9.60
CA GLY A 270 -4.35 5.86 10.00
C GLY A 270 -4.68 7.35 9.93
N LYS A 271 -3.77 8.21 10.41
CA LYS A 271 -3.94 9.67 10.32
C LYS A 271 -3.91 10.17 8.87
N GLN A 272 -3.00 9.67 8.04
CA GLN A 272 -2.94 10.08 6.63
C GLN A 272 -4.22 9.68 5.87
N PHE A 273 -4.72 8.45 6.04
CA PHE A 273 -5.97 8.03 5.39
C PHE A 273 -7.21 8.75 5.94
N SER A 274 -7.21 9.14 7.22
CA SER A 274 -8.25 9.99 7.78
C SER A 274 -8.25 11.37 7.09
N ASN A 275 -7.07 11.95 6.87
CA ASN A 275 -6.93 13.22 6.16
C ASN A 275 -7.32 13.11 4.68
N PHE A 276 -6.95 12.02 4.00
CA PHE A 276 -7.39 11.77 2.62
C PHE A 276 -8.91 11.69 2.52
N LYS A 277 -9.59 11.03 3.47
CA LYS A 277 -11.06 10.93 3.48
C LYS A 277 -11.71 12.28 3.80
N ARG A 278 -11.27 12.93 4.88
CA ARG A 278 -11.92 14.14 5.42
C ARG A 278 -11.55 15.42 4.67
N GLY A 279 -10.43 15.43 3.96
CA GLY A 279 -10.02 16.57 3.12
C GLY A 279 -10.46 16.44 1.66
N ASP A 280 -11.05 15.30 1.26
CA ASP A 280 -11.53 15.08 -0.11
C ASP A 280 -12.98 15.54 -0.27
N ARG A 281 -13.17 16.65 -0.97
CA ARG A 281 -14.50 17.18 -1.32
C ARG A 281 -15.32 16.22 -2.18
N PHE A 282 -14.65 15.31 -2.90
CA PHE A 282 -15.23 14.35 -3.83
C PHE A 282 -15.27 12.91 -3.28
N PHE A 283 -15.05 12.73 -1.98
CA PHE A 283 -15.15 11.40 -1.38
C PHE A 283 -16.54 10.80 -1.63
N TYR A 284 -16.60 9.54 -2.08
CA TYR A 284 -17.79 8.98 -2.74
C TYR A 284 -19.07 8.92 -1.90
N GLU A 285 -18.96 9.02 -0.57
CA GLU A 285 -20.07 8.96 0.39
C GLU A 285 -20.69 10.32 0.69
N ARG A 286 -20.09 11.40 0.19
CA ARG A 286 -20.50 12.76 0.53
C ARG A 286 -21.81 13.12 -0.19
N PRO A 287 -22.79 13.73 0.51
CA PRO A 287 -24.00 14.27 -0.11
C PRO A 287 -23.74 15.61 -0.82
N ASP A 288 -22.72 15.66 -1.70
CA ASP A 288 -22.43 16.85 -2.50
C ASP A 288 -23.53 17.08 -3.55
N PRO A 289 -24.08 18.31 -3.68
CA PRO A 289 -25.23 18.58 -4.54
C PRO A 289 -24.96 18.37 -6.04
N VAL A 290 -23.69 18.32 -6.45
CA VAL A 290 -23.29 18.16 -7.85
C VAL A 290 -22.73 16.75 -8.08
N MET A 291 -21.96 16.23 -7.14
CA MET A 291 -21.14 15.04 -7.34
C MET A 291 -21.61 13.80 -6.58
N ALA A 292 -22.62 13.90 -5.72
CA ALA A 292 -23.10 12.76 -4.95
C ALA A 292 -23.61 11.63 -5.85
N PHE A 293 -23.29 10.40 -5.44
CA PHE A 293 -24.09 9.25 -5.86
C PHE A 293 -25.42 9.27 -5.12
N THR A 294 -26.48 8.67 -5.68
CA THR A 294 -27.71 8.45 -4.91
C THR A 294 -27.45 7.45 -3.76
N PRO A 295 -28.25 7.43 -2.68
CA PRO A 295 -28.05 6.48 -1.59
C PRO A 295 -28.09 5.03 -2.08
N GLY A 296 -28.98 4.72 -3.04
CA GLY A 296 -29.06 3.42 -3.69
C GLY A 296 -27.75 3.04 -4.38
N LYS A 297 -27.09 3.97 -5.09
CA LYS A 297 -25.79 3.72 -5.74
C LYS A 297 -24.66 3.54 -4.73
N ILE A 298 -24.67 4.27 -3.60
CA ILE A 298 -23.71 4.04 -2.51
C ILE A 298 -23.86 2.62 -1.95
N TYR A 299 -25.11 2.21 -1.71
CA TYR A 299 -25.40 0.86 -1.21
C TYR A 299 -24.96 -0.24 -2.18
N GLN A 300 -25.02 0.00 -3.51
CA GLN A 300 -24.51 -0.98 -4.48
C GLN A 300 -23.02 -1.29 -4.29
N PHE A 301 -22.20 -0.34 -3.82
CA PHE A 301 -20.79 -0.63 -3.51
C PHE A 301 -20.69 -1.66 -2.37
N TYR A 302 -21.53 -1.58 -1.35
CA TYR A 302 -21.56 -2.55 -0.24
C TYR A 302 -22.04 -3.94 -0.65
N VAL A 303 -22.85 -4.04 -1.70
CA VAL A 303 -23.43 -5.32 -2.14
C VAL A 303 -22.55 -6.01 -3.19
N HIS A 304 -21.92 -5.22 -4.06
CA HIS A 304 -21.29 -5.74 -5.28
C HIS A 304 -19.80 -5.45 -5.40
N VAL A 305 -19.25 -4.56 -4.58
CA VAL A 305 -17.80 -4.44 -4.42
C VAL A 305 -17.44 -5.27 -3.19
N PRO A 306 -16.88 -6.48 -3.39
CA PRO A 306 -16.62 -7.43 -2.31
C PRO A 306 -15.65 -6.91 -1.26
#